data_AF-A0A9D1ZMG7-F1
#
_entry.id   AF-A0A9D1ZMG7-F1
#
_cell.length_a   1.000
_cell.length_b   1.000
_cell.length_c   1.000
_cell.angle_alpha   90.00
_cell.angle_beta   90.00
_cell.angle_gamma   90.00
#
_symmetry.space_group_name_H-M   'P 1'
#
loop_
_entity.id
_entity.type
_entity.pdbx_description
1 polymer ?
#
loop_
_entity_poly.entity_id
_entity_poly.type
_entity_poly.pdbx_seq_one_letter_code
_entity_poly.pdbx_strand_id
1 'polypeptide(L)'
;MTKVKSNNLLTPAQAAKDLGISVATLRKYSLIVERTTENSKYFERNSQNNRLYTQKNIEDFKEMVKLSHGPKMTLETSAMQIYPTSEVKKDKAEVGQDAEKVKELQVTVAKLESENKKRELTIKELQDELNDAQKAKEELQVELDTLKQQDAEKVETTTSNNSENLKERVNEKVNDDKKGHWWNKFMG
;
A
#
# COMPACT_ATOMS: atom_id res chain seq x y z
N MET A 1 -35.87 24.85 -43.63
CA MET A 1 -36.39 23.89 -42.62
C MET A 1 -35.21 23.09 -42.07
N THR A 2 -34.76 23.42 -40.87
CA THR A 2 -33.64 22.76 -40.19
C THR A 2 -34.12 21.41 -39.65
N LYS A 3 -33.54 20.31 -40.16
CA LYS A 3 -33.73 18.95 -39.61
C LYS A 3 -33.33 18.97 -38.14
N VAL A 4 -34.31 19.00 -37.26
CA VAL A 4 -34.13 18.75 -35.82
C VAL A 4 -33.54 17.34 -35.72
N LYS A 5 -32.31 17.22 -35.24
CA LYS A 5 -31.72 15.93 -34.89
C LYS A 5 -32.68 15.30 -33.88
N SER A 6 -33.46 14.31 -34.30
CA SER A 6 -34.20 13.44 -33.41
C SER A 6 -33.15 12.73 -32.56
N ASN A 7 -32.89 13.25 -31.36
CA ASN A 7 -32.12 12.54 -30.36
C ASN A 7 -32.77 11.16 -30.24
N ASN A 8 -32.02 10.09 -30.52
CA ASN A 8 -32.51 8.72 -30.41
C ASN A 8 -32.83 8.45 -28.93
N LEU A 9 -34.08 8.67 -28.56
CA LEU A 9 -34.62 8.44 -27.23
C LEU A 9 -35.01 6.97 -27.12
N LEU A 10 -34.28 6.24 -26.28
CA LEU A 10 -34.48 4.83 -26.00
C LEU A 10 -35.54 4.66 -24.93
N THR A 11 -36.40 3.66 -25.13
CA THR A 11 -37.35 3.22 -24.10
C THR A 11 -36.61 2.51 -22.95
N PRO A 12 -37.22 2.38 -21.75
CA PRO A 12 -36.58 1.68 -20.63
C PRO A 12 -36.18 0.24 -20.96
N ALA A 13 -36.94 -0.45 -21.81
CA ALA A 13 -36.64 -1.81 -22.24
C ALA A 13 -35.38 -1.88 -23.12
N GLN A 14 -35.23 -0.94 -24.07
CA GLN A 14 -34.06 -0.84 -24.94
C GLN A 14 -32.82 -0.42 -24.16
N ALA A 15 -32.94 0.62 -23.35
CA ALA A 15 -31.87 1.11 -22.48
C ALA A 15 -31.34 0.02 -21.53
N ALA A 16 -32.24 -0.75 -20.92
CA ALA A 16 -31.88 -1.85 -20.04
C ALA A 16 -31.16 -2.99 -20.78
N LYS A 17 -31.61 -3.29 -22.01
CA LYS A 17 -30.96 -4.28 -22.89
C LYS A 17 -29.52 -3.86 -23.24
N ASP A 18 -29.30 -2.60 -23.58
CA ASP A 18 -27.98 -2.06 -23.93
C ASP A 18 -27.01 -1.99 -22.75
N LEU A 19 -27.57 -1.86 -21.53
CA LEU A 19 -26.82 -1.91 -20.27
C LEU A 19 -26.62 -3.35 -19.76
N GLY A 20 -27.33 -4.34 -20.30
CA GLY A 20 -27.30 -5.71 -19.81
C GLY A 20 -27.91 -5.88 -18.41
N ILE A 21 -28.85 -5.01 -18.01
CA ILE A 21 -29.51 -5.03 -16.69
C ILE A 21 -31.02 -5.23 -16.83
N SER A 22 -31.68 -5.53 -15.70
CA SER A 22 -33.14 -5.57 -15.67
C SER A 22 -33.75 -4.16 -15.75
N VAL A 23 -34.95 -4.05 -16.32
CA VAL A 23 -35.70 -2.78 -16.34
C VAL A 23 -35.96 -2.24 -14.93
N ALA A 24 -36.15 -3.13 -13.95
CA ALA A 24 -36.30 -2.74 -12.56
C ALA A 24 -35.03 -2.10 -11.98
N THR A 25 -33.85 -2.65 -12.32
CA THR A 25 -32.55 -2.08 -11.93
C THR A 25 -32.33 -0.71 -12.56
N LEU A 26 -32.61 -0.55 -13.86
CA LEU A 26 -32.53 0.75 -14.53
C LEU A 26 -33.43 1.80 -13.88
N ARG A 27 -34.65 1.39 -13.48
CA ARG A 27 -35.58 2.26 -12.76
C ARG A 27 -35.02 2.72 -11.41
N LYS A 28 -34.35 1.84 -10.67
CA LYS A 28 -33.67 2.19 -9.41
C LYS A 28 -32.56 3.21 -9.65
N TYR A 29 -31.71 2.97 -10.64
CA TYR A 29 -30.64 3.91 -11.00
C TYR A 29 -31.18 5.27 -11.41
N SER A 30 -32.24 5.30 -12.20
CA SER A 30 -32.90 6.54 -12.60
C SER A 30 -33.45 7.32 -11.39
N LEU A 31 -34.03 6.63 -10.40
CA LEU A 31 -34.50 7.26 -9.16
C LEU A 31 -33.34 7.85 -8.34
N ILE A 32 -32.20 7.16 -8.30
CA ILE A 32 -31.00 7.69 -7.63
C ILE A 32 -30.60 9.00 -8.29
N VAL A 33 -30.49 9.03 -9.62
CA VAL A 33 -30.12 10.24 -10.37
C VAL A 33 -31.12 11.38 -10.17
N GLU A 34 -32.44 11.10 -10.24
CA GLU A 34 -33.48 12.09 -10.00
C GLU A 34 -33.40 12.68 -8.58
N ARG A 35 -33.07 11.85 -7.58
CA ARG A 35 -32.89 12.29 -6.20
C ARG A 35 -31.59 13.08 -6.00
N THR A 36 -30.47 12.61 -6.55
CA THR A 36 -29.16 13.27 -6.37
C THR A 36 -29.07 14.60 -7.10
N THR A 37 -29.77 14.74 -8.23
CA THR A 37 -29.81 16.01 -9.00
C THR A 37 -30.90 16.97 -8.54
N GLU A 38 -31.75 16.54 -7.60
CA GLU A 38 -32.99 17.20 -7.18
C GLU A 38 -33.94 17.50 -8.35
N ASN A 39 -33.77 16.80 -9.48
CA ASN A 39 -34.58 16.97 -10.67
C ASN A 39 -35.43 15.72 -10.93
N SER A 40 -36.68 15.77 -10.45
CA SER A 40 -37.69 14.74 -10.68
C SER A 40 -37.98 14.48 -12.18
N LYS A 41 -37.66 15.45 -13.04
CA LYS A 41 -37.83 15.37 -14.50
C LYS A 41 -36.48 15.38 -15.23
N TYR A 42 -35.43 14.83 -14.61
CA TYR A 42 -34.11 14.72 -15.23
C TYR A 42 -34.15 13.97 -16.56
N PHE A 43 -34.89 12.86 -16.59
CA PHE A 43 -35.14 12.09 -17.81
C PHE A 43 -36.39 12.61 -18.51
N GLU A 44 -36.31 12.71 -19.84
CA GLU A 44 -37.48 12.99 -20.66
C GLU A 44 -38.54 11.89 -20.46
N ARG A 45 -39.81 12.25 -20.60
CA ARG A 45 -40.92 11.33 -20.38
C ARG A 45 -41.86 11.36 -21.56
N ASN A 46 -42.36 10.20 -21.95
CA ASN A 46 -43.36 10.09 -23.01
C ASN A 46 -44.76 10.49 -22.50
N SER A 47 -45.76 10.48 -23.39
CA SER A 47 -47.17 10.75 -23.04
C SER A 47 -47.77 9.78 -22.01
N GLN A 48 -47.16 8.59 -21.86
CA GLN A 48 -47.53 7.58 -20.87
C GLN A 48 -46.70 7.68 -19.57
N ASN A 49 -45.96 8.78 -19.38
CA ASN A 49 -45.10 9.03 -18.23
C ASN A 49 -43.92 8.03 -18.05
N ASN A 50 -43.58 7.27 -19.10
CA ASN A 50 -42.40 6.42 -19.12
C ASN A 50 -41.14 7.23 -19.41
N ARG A 51 -40.06 6.95 -18.67
CA ARG A 51 -38.76 7.59 -18.87
C ARG A 51 -38.16 7.21 -20.22
N LEU A 52 -37.55 8.18 -20.88
CA LEU A 52 -36.81 8.04 -22.12
C LEU A 52 -35.35 8.38 -21.87
N TYR A 53 -34.46 7.59 -22.47
CA TYR A 53 -33.02 7.68 -22.24
C TYR A 53 -32.30 8.04 -23.51
N THR A 54 -31.36 8.98 -23.44
CA THR A 54 -30.42 9.24 -24.53
C THR A 54 -29.26 8.26 -24.47
N GLN A 55 -28.48 8.16 -25.55
CA GLN A 55 -27.24 7.38 -25.53
C GLN A 55 -26.27 7.85 -24.44
N LYS A 56 -26.19 9.18 -24.20
CA LYS A 56 -25.39 9.74 -23.11
C LYS A 56 -25.83 9.20 -21.75
N ASN A 57 -27.13 9.10 -21.50
CA ASN A 57 -27.63 8.56 -20.24
C ASN A 57 -27.15 7.12 -20.02
N ILE A 58 -27.05 6.32 -21.09
CA ILE A 58 -26.54 4.94 -21.03
C ILE A 58 -25.05 4.93 -20.64
N GLU A 59 -24.25 5.82 -21.21
CA GLU A 59 -22.83 5.96 -20.89
C GLU A 59 -22.63 6.42 -19.45
N ASP A 60 -23.35 7.46 -19.02
CA ASP A 60 -23.33 7.97 -17.65
C ASP A 60 -23.71 6.87 -16.63
N PHE A 61 -24.72 6.03 -16.95
CA PHE A 61 -25.06 4.89 -16.09
C PHE A 61 -23.94 3.85 -16.00
N LYS A 62 -23.22 3.59 -17.10
CA LYS A 62 -22.06 2.67 -17.07
C LYS A 62 -20.94 3.21 -16.19
N GLU A 63 -20.64 4.50 -16.30
CA GLU A 63 -19.64 5.16 -15.46
C GLU A 63 -20.06 5.14 -13.99
N MET A 64 -21.33 5.43 -13.69
CA MET A 64 -21.86 5.42 -12.33
C MET A 64 -21.72 4.04 -11.69
N VAL A 65 -22.08 2.99 -12.43
CA VAL A 65 -21.95 1.61 -11.97
C VAL A 65 -20.47 1.26 -11.78
N LYS A 66 -19.58 1.63 -12.70
CA LYS A 66 -18.13 1.39 -12.54
C LYS A 66 -17.55 2.05 -11.29
N LEU A 67 -17.85 3.33 -11.06
CA LEU A 67 -17.38 4.07 -9.88
C LEU A 67 -17.92 3.46 -8.58
N SER A 68 -19.15 2.94 -8.60
CA SER A 68 -19.76 2.34 -7.41
C SER A 68 -19.11 1.04 -6.95
N HIS A 69 -18.35 0.36 -7.83
CA HIS A 69 -17.57 -0.84 -7.45
C HIS A 69 -16.23 -0.49 -6.78
N GLY A 70 -15.89 0.79 -6.65
CA GLY A 70 -14.69 1.26 -5.96
C GLY A 70 -14.75 1.10 -4.42
N PRO A 71 -13.61 1.09 -3.74
CA PRO A 71 -13.58 0.99 -2.28
C PRO A 71 -14.24 2.21 -1.63
N LYS A 72 -15.18 1.96 -0.70
CA LYS A 72 -15.99 2.98 -0.01
C LYS A 72 -16.87 3.86 -0.91
N MET A 73 -17.11 3.47 -2.16
CA MET A 73 -18.02 4.17 -3.06
C MET A 73 -19.42 3.54 -3.04
N THR A 74 -20.43 4.39 -3.20
CA THR A 74 -21.84 3.98 -3.33
C THR A 74 -22.42 4.50 -4.64
N LEU A 75 -23.51 3.90 -5.11
CA LEU A 75 -24.21 4.38 -6.31
C LEU A 75 -24.65 5.85 -6.19
N GLU A 76 -24.99 6.30 -4.98
CA GLU A 76 -25.41 7.68 -4.72
C GLU A 76 -24.24 8.65 -4.85
N THR A 77 -23.11 8.34 -4.22
CA THR A 77 -21.89 9.16 -4.30
C THR A 77 -21.35 9.19 -5.73
N SER A 78 -21.42 8.07 -6.46
CA SER A 78 -21.04 8.01 -7.87
C SER A 78 -21.99 8.83 -8.75
N ALA A 79 -23.29 8.82 -8.48
CA ALA A 79 -24.25 9.64 -9.21
C ALA A 79 -24.01 11.14 -9.00
N MET A 80 -23.66 11.58 -7.79
CA MET A 80 -23.32 12.99 -7.50
C MET A 80 -22.08 13.47 -8.28
N GLN A 81 -21.14 12.57 -8.59
CA GLN A 81 -19.94 12.93 -9.35
C GLN A 81 -20.20 13.06 -10.86
N ILE A 82 -21.08 12.23 -11.41
CA ILE A 82 -21.36 12.18 -12.86
C ILE A 82 -22.48 13.13 -13.26
N TYR A 83 -23.49 13.27 -12.40
CA TYR A 83 -24.66 14.08 -12.69
C TYR A 83 -24.59 15.39 -11.89
N PRO A 84 -24.33 16.53 -12.54
CA PRO A 84 -24.32 17.82 -11.85
C PRO A 84 -25.71 18.14 -11.30
N THR A 85 -25.76 18.65 -10.08
CA THR A 85 -27.00 19.13 -9.45
C THR A 85 -27.58 20.29 -10.27
N SER A 86 -28.90 20.40 -10.29
CA SER A 86 -29.64 21.40 -11.08
C SER A 86 -29.37 22.86 -10.68
N GLU A 87 -28.57 23.08 -9.65
CA GLU A 87 -28.15 24.40 -9.18
C GLU A 87 -27.19 25.11 -10.14
N VAL A 88 -26.71 24.46 -11.19
CA VAL A 88 -25.95 25.12 -12.29
C VAL A 88 -26.82 26.11 -13.11
N LYS A 89 -28.09 26.35 -12.75
CA LYS A 89 -28.90 27.45 -13.30
C LYS A 89 -29.29 28.55 -12.30
N LYS A 90 -28.65 28.61 -11.12
CA LYS A 90 -28.74 29.78 -10.22
C LYS A 90 -27.41 30.46 -9.91
N ASP A 91 -26.27 29.96 -10.39
CA ASP A 91 -24.99 30.63 -10.15
C ASP A 91 -24.43 31.29 -11.41
N LYS A 92 -25.10 32.36 -11.84
CA LYS A 92 -24.43 33.46 -12.57
C LYS A 92 -24.02 34.61 -11.65
N ALA A 93 -24.07 34.38 -10.33
CA ALA A 93 -23.67 35.34 -9.31
C ALA A 93 -22.42 34.91 -8.50
N GLU A 94 -21.82 33.74 -8.72
CA GLU A 94 -20.67 33.23 -7.95
C GLU A 94 -19.32 33.26 -8.67
N VAL A 95 -19.12 34.14 -9.66
CA VAL A 95 -17.79 34.31 -10.30
C VAL A 95 -16.73 34.87 -9.33
N GLY A 96 -17.13 35.35 -8.14
CA GLY A 96 -16.24 35.82 -7.09
C GLY A 96 -15.74 34.75 -6.11
N GLN A 97 -16.53 33.70 -5.81
CA GLN A 97 -16.20 32.73 -4.76
C GLN A 97 -15.36 31.54 -5.25
N ASP A 98 -15.48 31.17 -6.53
CA ASP A 98 -14.65 30.10 -7.11
C ASP A 98 -13.18 30.51 -7.26
N ALA A 99 -12.89 31.79 -7.53
CA ALA A 99 -11.51 32.27 -7.64
C ALA A 99 -10.77 32.23 -6.29
N GLU A 100 -11.48 32.45 -5.19
CA GLU A 100 -10.91 32.44 -3.83
C GLU A 100 -10.69 31.00 -3.35
N LYS A 101 -11.66 30.10 -3.58
CA LYS A 101 -11.50 28.65 -3.34
C LYS A 101 -10.38 28.04 -4.19
N VAL A 102 -10.26 28.43 -5.46
CA VAL A 102 -9.16 27.95 -6.33
C VAL A 102 -7.80 28.44 -5.83
N LYS A 103 -7.69 29.68 -5.35
CA LYS A 103 -6.46 30.18 -4.72
C LYS A 103 -6.13 29.44 -3.43
N GLU A 104 -7.11 29.20 -2.58
CA GLU A 104 -6.93 28.44 -1.33
C GLU A 104 -6.50 26.98 -1.60
N LEU A 105 -7.12 26.34 -2.60
CA LEU A 105 -6.73 25.01 -3.05
C LEU A 105 -5.31 25.01 -3.63
N GLN A 106 -4.92 26.01 -4.43
CA GLN A 106 -3.54 26.13 -4.95
C GLN A 106 -2.52 26.31 -3.83
N VAL A 107 -2.80 27.13 -2.82
CA VAL A 107 -1.94 27.30 -1.64
C VAL A 107 -1.83 25.98 -0.86
N THR A 108 -2.94 25.25 -0.72
CA THR A 108 -2.95 23.95 -0.03
C THR A 108 -2.14 22.91 -0.78
N VAL A 109 -2.28 22.84 -2.12
CA VAL A 109 -1.49 21.93 -2.96
C VAL A 109 -0.01 22.26 -2.87
N ALA A 110 0.39 23.53 -2.99
CA ALA A 110 1.78 23.94 -2.87
C ALA A 110 2.37 23.59 -1.48
N LYS A 111 1.58 23.75 -0.41
CA LYS A 111 1.98 23.33 0.94
C LYS A 111 2.20 21.82 1.02
N LEU A 112 1.25 21.02 0.51
CA LEU A 112 1.34 19.56 0.51
C LEU A 112 2.53 19.06 -0.33
N GLU A 113 2.81 19.66 -1.48
CA GLU A 113 3.99 19.37 -2.29
C GLU A 113 5.29 19.65 -1.52
N SER A 114 5.36 20.79 -0.82
CA SER A 114 6.52 21.12 0.00
C SER A 114 6.72 20.15 1.17
N GLU A 115 5.63 19.71 1.81
CA GLU A 115 5.67 18.73 2.89
C GLU A 115 6.07 17.35 2.37
N ASN A 116 5.56 16.92 1.21
CA ASN A 116 5.98 15.68 0.57
C ASN A 116 7.46 15.69 0.23
N LYS A 117 7.98 16.80 -0.34
CA LYS A 117 9.41 16.93 -0.63
C LYS A 117 10.27 16.84 0.64
N LYS A 118 9.82 17.42 1.75
CA LYS A 118 10.49 17.28 3.06
C LYS A 118 10.47 15.83 3.53
N ARG A 119 9.33 15.16 3.46
CA ARG A 119 9.20 13.74 3.82
C ARG A 119 10.11 12.85 2.98
N GLU A 120 10.20 13.09 1.67
CA GLU A 120 11.10 12.36 0.78
C GLU A 120 12.58 12.55 1.15
N LEU A 121 12.99 13.76 1.55
CA LEU A 121 14.34 14.01 2.06
C LEU A 121 14.60 13.25 3.36
N THR A 122 13.68 13.32 4.33
CA THR A 122 13.80 12.58 5.60
C THR A 122 13.83 11.06 5.38
N ILE A 123 13.05 10.55 4.42
CA ILE A 123 13.08 9.12 4.06
C ILE A 123 14.46 8.73 3.52
N LYS A 124 15.07 9.57 2.67
CA LYS A 124 16.43 9.31 2.16
C LYS A 124 17.46 9.32 3.29
N GLU A 125 17.42 10.32 4.17
CA GLU A 125 18.33 10.40 5.32
C GLU A 125 18.21 9.16 6.21
N LEU A 126 16.99 8.72 6.53
CA LEU A 126 16.75 7.50 7.32
C LEU A 126 17.20 6.23 6.59
N GLN A 127 17.13 6.19 5.26
CA GLN A 127 17.64 5.06 4.47
C GLN A 127 19.16 5.00 4.51
N ASP A 128 19.84 6.14 4.41
CA ASP A 128 21.29 6.23 4.51
C ASP A 128 21.76 5.83 5.91
N GLU A 129 21.11 6.33 6.97
CA GLU A 129 21.37 5.92 8.35
C GLU A 129 21.16 4.41 8.57
N LEU A 130 20.11 3.83 7.99
CA LEU A 130 19.87 2.39 8.07
C LEU A 130 20.96 1.59 7.36
N ASN A 131 21.42 2.04 6.20
CA ASN A 131 22.49 1.38 5.46
C ASN A 131 23.82 1.43 6.24
N ASP A 132 24.14 2.57 6.85
CA ASP A 132 25.35 2.72 7.66
C ASP A 132 25.26 1.88 8.95
N ALA A 133 24.10 1.84 9.60
CA ALA A 133 23.86 0.97 10.75
C ALA A 133 23.96 -0.52 10.38
N GLN A 134 23.50 -0.91 9.19
CA GLN A 134 23.64 -2.28 8.68
C GLN A 134 25.11 -2.65 8.46
N LYS A 135 25.90 -1.78 7.82
CA LYS A 135 27.34 -2.00 7.64
C LYS A 135 28.07 -2.13 8.97
N ALA A 136 27.80 -1.22 9.91
CA ALA A 136 28.40 -1.28 11.24
C ALA A 136 28.05 -2.58 11.97
N LYS A 137 26.82 -3.08 11.81
CA LYS A 137 26.40 -4.37 12.37
C LYS A 137 27.15 -5.54 11.71
N GLU A 138 27.33 -5.52 10.40
CA GLU A 138 28.10 -6.55 9.68
C GLU A 138 29.57 -6.55 10.11
N GLU A 139 30.19 -5.38 10.23
CA GLU A 139 31.57 -5.22 10.72
C GLU A 139 31.73 -5.77 12.14
N LEU A 140 30.81 -5.40 13.06
CA LEU A 140 30.81 -5.92 14.43
C LEU A 140 30.59 -7.44 14.47
N GLN A 141 29.77 -7.98 13.58
CA GLN A 141 29.55 -9.42 13.50
C GLN A 141 30.83 -10.16 13.07
N VAL A 142 31.54 -9.61 12.07
CA VAL A 142 32.84 -10.15 11.63
C VAL A 142 33.88 -10.05 12.74
N GLU A 143 33.94 -8.92 13.47
CA GLU A 143 34.87 -8.77 14.60
C GLU A 143 34.57 -9.76 15.73
N LEU A 144 33.29 -9.99 16.05
CA LEU A 144 32.89 -11.00 17.02
C LEU A 144 33.27 -12.42 16.59
N ASP A 145 33.12 -12.74 15.30
CA ASP A 145 33.45 -14.06 14.80
C ASP A 145 34.97 -14.29 14.74
N THR A 146 35.76 -13.27 14.43
CA THR A 146 37.23 -13.37 14.49
C THR A 146 37.74 -13.50 15.92
N LEU A 147 37.18 -12.77 16.89
CA LEU A 147 37.53 -12.92 18.30
C LEU A 147 37.20 -14.33 18.83
N LYS A 148 36.03 -14.87 18.49
CA LYS A 148 35.68 -16.26 18.84
C LYS A 148 36.66 -17.28 18.24
N GLN A 149 37.09 -17.07 17.00
CA GLN A 149 38.09 -17.95 16.36
C GLN A 149 39.45 -17.85 17.06
N GLN A 150 39.90 -16.65 17.40
CA GLN A 150 41.14 -16.45 18.15
C GLN A 150 41.09 -17.08 19.54
N ASP A 151 39.96 -16.98 20.23
CA ASP A 151 39.78 -17.63 21.53
C ASP A 151 39.75 -19.16 21.40
N ALA A 152 39.10 -19.71 20.37
CA ALA A 152 39.13 -21.14 20.08
C ALA A 152 40.56 -21.64 19.78
N GLU A 153 41.32 -20.90 18.96
CA GLU A 153 42.72 -21.22 18.63
C GLU A 153 43.64 -21.15 19.84
N LYS A 154 43.45 -20.16 20.73
CA LYS A 154 44.19 -20.06 21.99
C LYS A 154 43.89 -21.21 22.94
N VAL A 155 42.63 -21.65 23.01
CA VAL A 155 42.24 -22.81 23.82
C VAL A 155 42.82 -24.10 23.24
N GLU A 156 42.78 -24.31 21.92
CA GLU A 156 43.38 -25.49 21.31
C GLU A 156 44.92 -25.52 21.45
N THR A 157 45.60 -24.38 21.23
CA THR A 157 47.06 -24.30 21.38
C THR A 157 47.50 -24.46 22.84
N THR A 158 46.79 -23.91 23.82
CA THR A 158 47.09 -24.16 25.24
C THR A 158 46.79 -25.59 25.66
N THR A 159 45.72 -26.21 25.17
CA THR A 159 45.39 -27.61 25.47
C THR A 159 46.41 -28.57 24.85
N SER A 160 46.82 -28.32 23.60
CA SER A 160 47.82 -29.13 22.90
C SER A 160 49.20 -29.00 23.53
N ASN A 161 49.67 -27.77 23.79
CA ASN A 161 50.96 -27.52 24.46
C ASN A 161 51.01 -28.14 25.85
N ASN A 162 49.93 -28.05 26.64
CA ASN A 162 49.89 -28.64 27.98
C ASN A 162 49.87 -30.18 27.93
N SER A 163 49.26 -30.76 26.89
CA SER A 163 49.24 -32.22 26.66
C SER A 163 50.61 -32.76 26.21
N GLU A 164 51.34 -32.02 25.37
CA GLU A 164 52.70 -32.38 24.97
C GLU A 164 53.68 -32.24 26.14
N ASN A 165 53.58 -31.16 26.91
CA ASN A 165 54.40 -30.96 28.11
C ASN A 165 54.14 -32.03 29.20
N LEU A 166 52.90 -32.50 29.34
CA LEU A 166 52.58 -33.64 30.22
C LEU A 166 53.19 -34.95 29.70
N LYS A 167 53.14 -35.20 28.39
CA LYS A 167 53.71 -36.42 27.78
C LYS A 167 55.23 -36.46 27.92
N GLU A 168 55.93 -35.35 27.72
CA GLU A 168 57.38 -35.27 27.93
C GLU A 168 57.74 -35.55 29.40
N ARG A 169 57.05 -34.92 30.36
CA ARG A 169 57.31 -35.13 31.79
C ARG A 169 56.97 -36.55 32.28
N VAL A 170 55.94 -37.19 31.72
CA VAL A 170 55.61 -38.59 32.04
C VAL A 170 56.65 -39.54 31.44
N ASN A 171 57.12 -39.28 30.22
CA ASN A 171 58.14 -40.10 29.57
C ASN A 171 59.52 -39.98 30.25
N GLU A 172 59.84 -38.81 30.81
CA GLU A 172 61.04 -38.58 31.63
C GLU A 172 60.96 -39.32 32.97
N LYS A 173 59.80 -39.31 33.66
CA LYS A 173 59.62 -40.06 34.93
C LYS A 173 59.61 -41.58 34.76
N VAL A 174 59.06 -42.11 33.67
CA VAL A 174 58.93 -43.56 33.47
C VAL A 174 60.28 -44.22 33.11
N ASN A 175 61.28 -43.47 32.67
CA ASN A 175 62.62 -44.00 32.43
C ASN A 175 63.47 -44.16 33.70
N ASP A 176 63.16 -43.45 34.79
CA ASP A 176 63.87 -43.60 36.07
C ASP A 176 63.28 -44.69 36.98
N ASP A 177 62.00 -45.03 36.83
CA ASP A 177 61.29 -45.97 37.72
C ASP A 177 61.48 -47.47 37.41
N LYS A 178 62.42 -47.83 36.51
CA LYS A 178 62.78 -49.25 36.28
C LYS A 178 63.73 -49.84 37.32
N LYS A 179 64.02 -49.16 38.43
CA LYS A 179 64.87 -49.70 39.50
C LYS A 179 64.26 -49.51 40.89
N GLY A 180 63.52 -50.53 41.33
CA GLY A 180 63.28 -50.78 42.75
C GLY A 180 61.82 -50.81 43.14
N HIS A 181 61.21 -51.99 43.12
CA HIS A 181 59.86 -52.22 43.66
C HIS A 181 59.83 -51.91 45.16
N TRP A 182 59.24 -50.76 45.50
CA TRP A 182 59.05 -50.25 46.86
C TRP A 182 58.21 -51.17 47.78
N TRP A 183 57.50 -52.15 47.22
CA TRP A 183 56.67 -53.10 47.97
C TRP A 183 57.46 -54.17 48.73
N ASN A 184 58.76 -54.35 48.47
CA ASN A 184 59.57 -55.40 49.11
C ASN A 184 60.01 -55.09 50.56
N LYS A 185 59.64 -53.94 51.11
CA LYS A 185 60.05 -53.51 52.46
C LYS A 185 58.99 -53.77 53.55
N PHE A 186 57.79 -54.21 53.19
CA PHE A 186 56.67 -54.34 54.13
C PHE A 186 56.26 -55.79 54.43
N MET A 187 56.95 -56.78 53.84
CA MET A 187 56.61 -58.21 53.95
C MET A 187 57.80 -59.06 54.44
N GLY A 188 58.59 -58.55 55.38
CA GLY A 188 59.72 -59.27 55.98
C GLY A 188 59.79 -59.07 57.49
#